data_AF-A0A832ZZK4-F1
#
_entry.id   AF-A0A832ZZK4-F1
#
_cell.length_a   1.000
_cell.length_b   1.000
_cell.length_c   1.000
_cell.angle_alpha   90.00
_cell.angle_beta   90.00
_cell.angle_gamma   90.00
#
_symmetry.space_group_name_H-M   'P 1'
#
loop_
_entity.id
_entity.type
_entity.pdbx_description
1 polymer ?
#
loop_
_entity_poly.entity_id
_entity_poly.type
_entity_poly.pdbx_seq_one_letter_code
_entity_poly.pdbx_strand_id
1 'polypeptide(L)'
;MEKKIVSVSNSIIIKSMKNVFENEIEELERELKELYNKYNVRSSAEMSCKDEEMERDYKRMVEIEEELEVLKKCLKDLNLKTL
;
A
#
# COMPACT_ATOMS: atom_id res chain seq x y z
N MET A 1 -21.57 -32.69 18.43
CA MET A 1 -20.58 -32.18 17.45
C MET A 1 -19.58 -31.33 18.22
N GLU A 2 -18.41 -31.87 18.50
CA GLU A 2 -17.33 -31.10 19.12
C GLU A 2 -16.78 -30.12 18.09
N LYS A 3 -16.92 -28.82 18.35
CA LYS A 3 -16.26 -27.79 17.54
C LYS A 3 -14.76 -27.91 17.78
N LYS A 4 -14.05 -28.52 16.82
CA LYS A 4 -12.58 -28.48 16.76
C LYS A 4 -12.17 -27.02 16.63
N ILE A 5 -11.71 -26.42 17.73
CA ILE A 5 -10.98 -25.15 17.69
C ILE A 5 -9.65 -25.49 17.02
N VAL A 6 -9.56 -25.18 15.73
CA VAL A 6 -8.30 -25.32 14.98
C VAL A 6 -7.34 -24.33 15.61
N SER A 7 -6.26 -24.81 16.22
CA SER A 7 -5.17 -23.95 16.67
C SER A 7 -4.59 -23.28 15.43
N VAL A 8 -4.98 -22.03 15.17
CA VAL A 8 -4.41 -21.25 14.08
C VAL A 8 -2.96 -21.02 14.45
N SER A 9 -2.02 -21.61 13.69
CA SER A 9 -0.61 -21.37 13.91
C SER A 9 -0.30 -19.90 13.58
N ASN A 10 0.54 -19.26 14.40
CA ASN A 10 0.99 -17.88 14.17
C ASN A 10 1.54 -17.68 12.74
N SER A 11 2.09 -18.73 12.13
CA SER A 11 2.55 -18.74 10.74
C SER A 11 1.45 -18.54 9.70
N ILE A 12 0.23 -19.02 9.94
CA ILE A 12 -0.92 -18.81 9.04
C ILE A 12 -1.37 -17.35 9.15
N ILE A 13 -1.44 -16.81 10.38
CA ILE A 13 -1.83 -15.42 10.62
C ILE A 13 -0.84 -14.46 9.93
N ILE A 14 0.46 -14.68 10.10
CA ILE A 14 1.50 -13.83 9.49
C ILE A 14 1.43 -13.89 7.96
N LYS A 15 1.22 -15.07 7.36
CA LYS A 15 1.04 -15.22 5.92
C LYS A 15 -0.19 -14.46 5.40
N SER A 16 -1.33 -14.58 6.09
CA SER A 16 -2.54 -13.86 5.71
C SER A 16 -2.34 -12.35 5.81
N MET A 17 -1.69 -11.85 6.86
CA MET A 17 -1.35 -10.42 7.00
C MET A 17 -0.45 -9.95 5.87
N LYS A 18 0.59 -10.73 5.53
CA LYS A 18 1.50 -10.41 4.43
C LYS A 18 0.76 -10.29 3.10
N ASN A 19 -0.11 -11.24 2.77
CA ASN A 19 -0.89 -11.19 1.53
C ASN A 19 -1.80 -9.96 1.46
N VAL A 20 -2.41 -9.56 2.58
CA VAL A 20 -3.25 -8.34 2.63
C VAL A 20 -2.42 -7.10 2.35
N PHE A 21 -1.25 -6.98 2.98
CA PHE A 21 -0.35 -5.85 2.74
C PHE A 21 0.21 -5.83 1.31
N GLU A 22 0.55 -6.99 0.74
CA GLU A 22 1.02 -7.09 -0.64
C GLU A 22 -0.07 -6.65 -1.64
N ASN A 23 -1.31 -7.10 -1.45
CA ASN A 23 -2.42 -6.68 -2.28
C ASN A 23 -2.67 -5.16 -2.19
N GLU A 24 -2.70 -4.61 -0.97
CA GLU A 24 -2.91 -3.17 -0.77
C GLU A 24 -1.82 -2.34 -1.48
N ILE A 25 -0.55 -2.77 -1.37
CA ILE A 25 0.56 -2.12 -2.07
C ILE A 25 0.36 -2.18 -3.59
N GLU A 26 -0.04 -3.33 -4.14
CA GLU A 26 -0.28 -3.46 -5.58
C GLU A 26 -1.41 -2.53 -6.08
N GLU A 27 -2.47 -2.38 -5.28
CA GLU A 27 -3.58 -1.48 -5.61
C GLU A 27 -3.16 -0.01 -5.57
N LEU A 28 -2.46 0.40 -4.52
CA LEU A 28 -1.93 1.75 -4.36
C LEU A 28 -0.88 2.09 -5.43
N GLU A 29 0.03 1.17 -5.76
CA GLU A 29 1.01 1.37 -6.84
C GLU A 29 0.35 1.51 -8.21
N ARG A 30 -0.77 0.79 -8.45
CA ARG A 30 -1.56 0.94 -9.67
C ARG A 30 -2.24 2.30 -9.73
N GLU A 31 -2.91 2.73 -8.66
CA GLU A 31 -3.56 4.04 -8.59
C GLU A 31 -2.54 5.17 -8.79
N LEU A 32 -1.41 5.12 -8.08
CA LEU A 32 -0.35 6.11 -8.20
C LEU A 32 0.21 6.19 -9.62
N LYS A 33 0.38 5.04 -10.28
CA LYS A 33 0.83 4.97 -11.68
C LYS A 33 -0.19 5.59 -12.63
N GLU A 34 -1.48 5.39 -12.41
CA GLU A 34 -2.52 6.04 -13.22
C GLU A 34 -2.48 7.56 -13.08
N LEU A 35 -2.33 8.06 -11.84
CA LEU A 35 -2.17 9.49 -11.56
C LEU A 35 -0.90 10.05 -12.22
N TYR A 36 0.24 9.36 -12.12
CA TYR A 36 1.48 9.74 -12.77
C TYR A 36 1.37 9.80 -14.29
N ASN A 37 0.72 8.81 -14.90
CA ASN A 37 0.47 8.80 -16.34
C ASN A 37 -0.48 9.93 -16.76
N LYS A 38 -1.52 10.23 -15.97
CA LYS A 38 -2.48 11.31 -16.24
C LYS A 38 -1.78 12.66 -16.42
N TYR A 39 -0.77 12.94 -15.60
CA TYR A 39 -0.04 14.22 -15.61
C TYR A 39 1.35 14.16 -16.26
N ASN A 40 1.76 12.99 -16.75
CA ASN A 40 3.09 12.73 -17.31
C ASN A 40 4.23 13.14 -16.34
N VAL A 41 4.09 12.75 -15.07
CA VAL A 41 5.05 12.98 -13.98
C VAL A 41 5.55 11.65 -13.44
N ARG A 42 6.65 11.66 -12.69
CA ARG A 42 7.22 10.46 -12.02
C ARG A 42 7.13 10.49 -10.50
N SER A 43 6.80 11.63 -9.93
CA SER A 43 6.58 11.84 -8.51
C SER A 43 5.59 12.97 -8.30
N SER A 44 4.93 13.00 -7.14
CA SER A 44 4.09 14.14 -6.76
C SER A 44 4.88 15.47 -6.78
N ALA A 45 6.18 15.44 -6.49
CA ALA A 45 7.07 16.61 -6.48
C ALA A 45 7.28 17.26 -7.86
N GLU A 46 7.03 16.55 -8.96
CA GLU A 46 7.10 17.09 -10.32
C GLU A 46 5.79 17.79 -10.75
N MET A 47 4.72 17.64 -9.97
CA MET A 47 3.40 18.15 -10.32
C MET A 47 3.30 19.67 -10.05
N SER A 48 2.65 20.38 -10.96
CA SER A 48 2.27 21.80 -10.77
C SER A 48 0.75 21.92 -10.78
N CYS A 49 0.16 22.33 -9.66
CA CYS A 49 -1.29 22.46 -9.53
C CYS A 49 -1.76 23.77 -10.15
N LYS A 50 -2.64 23.68 -11.15
CA LYS A 50 -3.19 24.84 -11.87
C LYS A 50 -4.69 25.02 -11.67
N ASP A 51 -5.35 23.99 -11.15
CA ASP A 51 -6.78 23.94 -10.89
C ASP A 51 -7.09 23.03 -9.69
N GLU A 52 -8.34 23.04 -9.25
CA GLU A 52 -8.81 22.27 -8.09
C GLU A 52 -8.77 20.74 -8.33
N GLU A 53 -8.84 20.27 -9.58
CA GLU A 53 -8.74 18.85 -9.90
C GLU A 53 -7.30 18.38 -9.70
N MET A 54 -6.34 19.10 -10.27
CA MET A 54 -4.91 18.85 -10.07
C MET A 54 -4.53 18.90 -8.60
N GLU A 55 -5.09 19.81 -7.81
CA GLU A 55 -4.78 19.88 -6.38
C GLU A 55 -5.31 18.66 -5.60
N ARG A 56 -6.50 18.15 -5.94
CA ARG A 56 -7.02 16.90 -5.34
C ARG A 56 -6.17 15.71 -5.72
N ASP A 57 -5.82 15.60 -7.00
CA ASP A 57 -5.01 14.48 -7.49
C ASP A 57 -3.58 14.54 -6.91
N TYR A 58 -3.01 15.73 -6.77
CA TYR A 58 -1.73 15.93 -6.08
C TYR A 58 -1.78 15.46 -4.63
N LYS A 59 -2.81 15.88 -3.87
CA LYS A 59 -3.00 15.41 -2.48
C LYS A 59 -3.11 13.90 -2.42
N ARG A 60 -3.85 13.30 -3.35
CA ARG A 60 -3.99 11.84 -3.43
C ARG A 60 -2.67 11.14 -3.74
N MET A 61 -1.84 11.69 -4.65
CA MET A 61 -0.50 11.13 -4.91
C MET A 61 0.36 11.14 -3.65
N VAL A 62 0.40 12.26 -2.92
CA VAL A 62 1.18 12.40 -1.69
C VAL A 62 0.71 11.40 -0.62
N GLU A 63 -0.62 11.28 -0.42
CA GLU A 63 -1.19 10.30 0.50
C GLU A 63 -0.78 8.87 0.15
N ILE A 64 -0.85 8.50 -1.14
CA ILE A 64 -0.47 7.16 -1.58
C ILE A 64 1.05 6.92 -1.40
N GLU A 65 1.90 7.90 -1.70
CA GLU A 65 3.35 7.79 -1.49
C GLU A 65 3.68 7.53 -0.01
N GLU A 66 3.03 8.24 0.91
CA GLU A 66 3.18 8.06 2.36
C GLU A 66 2.65 6.69 2.83
N GLU A 67 1.46 6.28 2.38
CA GLU A 67 0.87 4.98 2.69
C GLU A 67 1.78 3.83 2.22
N LEU A 68 2.32 3.92 1.01
CA LEU A 68 3.26 2.94 0.47
C LEU A 68 4.55 2.86 1.30
N GLU A 69 5.07 3.98 1.80
CA GLU A 69 6.24 3.98 2.69
C GLU A 69 5.94 3.22 3.98
N VAL A 70 4.79 3.48 4.61
CA VAL A 70 4.37 2.82 5.85
C VAL A 70 4.15 1.32 5.61
N LEU A 71 3.43 0.94 4.55
CA LEU A 71 3.13 -0.46 4.23
C LEU A 71 4.40 -1.26 3.92
N LYS A 72 5.33 -0.69 3.15
CA LYS A 72 6.62 -1.32 2.85
C LYS A 72 7.47 -1.50 4.12
N LYS A 73 7.45 -0.53 5.03
CA LYS A 73 8.11 -0.65 6.34
C LYS A 73 7.49 -1.76 7.19
N CYS A 74 6.16 -1.82 7.26
CA CYS A 74 5.44 -2.87 7.98
C CYS A 74 5.75 -4.28 7.43
N LEU A 75 5.77 -4.43 6.10
CA LEU A 75 6.16 -5.69 5.45
C LEU A 75 7.61 -6.08 5.77
N LYS A 76 8.54 -5.12 5.75
CA LYS A 76 9.93 -5.36 6.13
C LYS A 76 10.03 -5.85 7.57
N ASP A 77 9.32 -5.23 8.51
CA ASP A 77 9.31 -5.62 9.91
C ASP A 77 8.68 -7.01 10.13
N LEU A 78 7.62 -7.35 9.37
CA LEU A 78 7.04 -8.69 9.39
C LEU A 78 8.02 -9.74 8.87
N ASN A 79 8.70 -9.46 7.76
CA ASN A 79 9.70 -10.37 7.19
C ASN A 79 10.89 -10.59 8.15
N LEU A 80 11.33 -9.54 8.88
CA LEU A 80 12.38 -9.65 9.90
C LEU A 80 11.95 -10.46 11.13
N LYS A 81 10.67 -10.43 11.52
CA LYS A 81 10.14 -11.22 12.65
C LYS A 81 9.87 -12.69 12.30
N THR A 82 9.87 -13.03 11.00
CA THR A 82 9.74 -14.41 10.52
C THR A 82 11.07 -15.13 10.29
N LEU A 83 12.20 -14.43 10.41
CA LEU A 83 13.58 -14.96 10.38
C LEU A 83 14.00 -15.42 11.79
#